data_AF-X1H710-F1
#
_entry.id   AF-X1H710-F1
#
_cell.length_a   1.000
_cell.length_b   1.000
_cell.length_c   1.000
_cell.angle_alpha   90.00
_cell.angle_beta   90.00
_cell.angle_gamma   90.00
#
_symmetry.space_group_name_H-M   'P 1'
#
loop_
_entity.id
_entity.type
_entity.pdbx_description
1 polymer ?
#
loop_
_entity_poly.entity_id
_entity_poly.type
_entity_poly.pdbx_seq_one_letter_code
_entity_poly.pdbx_strand_id
1 'polypeptide(L)'
;MTVFIPKDVYLTIVAACVRQANRRIDKDDWLEVSGIFIGKNDGNDVLITKAYPIMHQELDKDAVIDQYKWSDEDYEALYIIDDEA
;
A
#
# COMPACT_ATOMS: atom_id res chain seq x y z
N MET A 1 -4.01 2.30 23.42
CA MET A 1 -3.38 2.29 22.10
C MET A 1 -4.43 2.55 21.05
N THR A 2 -4.43 3.78 20.55
CA THR A 2 -5.27 4.26 19.46
C THR A 2 -4.38 4.57 18.27
N VAL A 3 -4.84 4.27 17.05
CA VAL A 3 -4.14 4.64 15.81
C VAL A 3 -4.85 5.82 15.17
N PHE A 4 -4.14 6.92 15.00
CA PHE A 4 -4.63 8.12 14.34
C PHE A 4 -4.18 8.12 12.89
N ILE A 5 -5.15 8.10 11.98
CA ILE A 5 -4.92 8.22 10.54
C ILE A 5 -5.49 9.57 10.11
N PRO A 6 -4.62 10.54 9.75
CA PRO A 6 -5.06 11.79 9.15
C PRO A 6 -5.93 11.58 7.91
N LYS A 7 -6.86 12.51 7.68
CA LYS A 7 -7.86 12.36 6.62
C LYS A 7 -7.22 12.27 5.22
N ASP A 8 -6.17 13.04 4.98
CA ASP A 8 -5.39 13.01 3.74
C ASP A 8 -4.73 11.65 3.51
N VAL A 9 -4.10 11.07 4.55
CA VAL A 9 -3.53 9.72 4.50
C VAL A 9 -4.61 8.68 4.19
N TYR A 10 -5.76 8.76 4.86
CA TYR A 10 -6.90 7.89 4.59
C TYR A 10 -7.39 8.00 3.15
N LEU A 11 -7.48 9.23 2.62
CA LEU A 11 -7.93 9.46 1.24
C LEU A 11 -6.93 8.92 0.21
N THR A 12 -5.62 8.89 0.49
CA THR A 12 -4.63 8.22 -0.36
C THR A 12 -4.91 6.73 -0.50
N ILE A 13 -5.25 6.05 0.60
CA ILE A 13 -5.63 4.62 0.59
C ILE A 13 -6.89 4.43 -0.25
N VAL A 14 -7.93 5.22 0.01
CA VAL A 14 -9.20 5.13 -0.73
C VAL A 14 -8.97 5.36 -2.23
N ALA A 15 -8.15 6.34 -2.59
CA ALA A 15 -7.82 6.61 -3.98
C ALA A 15 -7.15 5.41 -4.67
N ALA A 16 -6.22 4.72 -3.99
CA ALA A 16 -5.58 3.52 -4.52
C ALA A 16 -6.58 2.38 -4.73
N CYS A 17 -7.44 2.10 -3.75
CA CYS A 17 -8.48 1.07 -3.86
C CYS A 17 -9.46 1.38 -5.01
N VAL A 18 -9.87 2.64 -5.15
CA VAL A 18 -10.76 3.08 -6.24
C VAL A 18 -10.08 2.96 -7.60
N ARG A 19 -8.79 3.31 -7.70
CA ARG A 19 -8.00 3.12 -8.94
C ARG A 19 -7.95 1.66 -9.33
N GLN A 20 -7.65 0.76 -8.39
CA GLN A 20 -7.61 -0.68 -8.65
C GLN A 20 -8.98 -1.21 -9.11
N ALA A 21 -10.06 -0.86 -8.40
CA ALA A 21 -11.42 -1.27 -8.80
C ALA A 21 -11.82 -0.73 -10.19
N ASN A 22 -11.32 0.45 -10.57
CA ASN A 22 -11.58 1.06 -11.88
C ASN A 22 -10.79 0.44 -13.04
N ARG A 23 -9.78 -0.41 -12.79
CA ARG A 23 -9.07 -1.13 -13.86
C ARG A 23 -9.96 -2.15 -14.59
N ARG A 24 -11.18 -2.41 -14.09
CA ARG A 24 -12.18 -3.33 -14.67
C ARG A 24 -11.62 -4.75 -14.88
N ILE A 25 -10.72 -5.16 -14.00
CA ILE A 25 -10.22 -6.53 -13.92
C ILE A 25 -11.38 -7.39 -13.42
N ASP A 26 -11.53 -8.61 -13.95
CA ASP A 26 -12.50 -9.56 -13.43
C ASP A 26 -12.21 -9.84 -11.95
N LYS A 27 -13.26 -9.92 -11.12
CA LYS A 27 -13.12 -10.01 -9.66
C LYS A 27 -12.29 -11.22 -9.21
N ASP A 28 -12.33 -12.30 -9.97
CA ASP A 28 -11.57 -13.52 -9.68
C ASP A 28 -10.06 -13.34 -9.94
N ASP A 29 -9.68 -12.29 -10.68
CA ASP A 29 -8.30 -11.88 -10.95
C ASP A 29 -7.89 -10.67 -10.10
N TRP A 30 -8.72 -10.23 -9.14
CA TRP A 30 -8.34 -9.15 -8.23
C TRP A 30 -7.24 -9.60 -7.28
N LEU A 31 -6.13 -8.86 -7.30
CA LEU A 31 -5.06 -8.97 -6.32
C LEU A 31 -5.24 -7.98 -5.18
N GLU A 32 -4.50 -8.22 -4.10
CA GLU A 32 -4.51 -7.36 -2.93
C GLU A 32 -3.90 -6.00 -3.23
N VAL A 33 -4.50 -4.94 -2.69
CA VAL A 33 -3.88 -3.63 -2.59
C VAL A 33 -3.18 -3.57 -1.24
N SER A 34 -1.87 -3.81 -1.25
CA SER A 34 -1.03 -3.68 -0.07
C SER A 34 -0.49 -2.26 0.04
N GLY A 35 0.24 -1.96 1.12
CA GLY A 35 0.85 -0.65 1.27
C GLY A 35 1.59 -0.50 2.59
N ILE A 36 2.41 0.55 2.66
CA ILE A 36 3.23 0.87 3.82
C ILE A 36 2.73 2.16 4.45
N PHE A 37 2.62 2.14 5.77
CA PHE A 37 2.40 3.34 6.56
C PHE A 37 3.71 3.82 7.15
N ILE A 38 3.97 5.11 7.00
CA ILE A 38 5.01 5.81 7.76
C ILE A 38 4.31 6.59 8.87
N GLY A 39 4.86 6.52 10.07
CA GLY A 39 4.27 7.17 11.23
C GLY A 39 5.23 7.16 12.41
N LYS A 40 4.74 7.62 13.56
CA LYS A 40 5.50 7.67 14.80
C LYS A 40 4.64 7.27 15.99
N ASN A 41 5.29 6.78 17.03
CA ASN A 41 4.66 6.59 18.33
C ASN A 41 4.50 7.96 19.01
N ASP A 42 3.32 8.21 19.57
CA ASP A 42 3.01 9.36 20.40
C ASP A 42 2.49 8.86 21.75
N GLY A 43 3.41 8.66 22.69
CA GLY A 43 3.11 8.01 23.97
C GLY A 43 2.63 6.57 23.77
N ASN A 44 1.36 6.30 24.12
CA ASN A 44 0.72 4.98 23.96
C ASN A 44 -0.11 4.87 22.67
N ASP A 45 -0.11 5.91 21.84
CA ASP A 45 -0.86 5.97 20.59
C ASP A 45 0.10 6.00 19.40
N VAL A 46 -0.42 5.74 18.20
CA VAL A 46 0.35 5.73 16.95
C VAL A 46 -0.24 6.77 16.01
N LEU A 47 0.58 7.69 15.53
CA LEU A 47 0.20 8.69 14.53
C LEU A 47 0.79 8.31 13.18
N ILE A 48 -0.08 7.98 12.23
CA ILE A 48 0.31 7.77 10.85
C ILE A 48 0.49 9.13 10.17
N THR A 49 1.56 9.31 9.43
CA THR A 49 1.87 10.56 8.72
C THR A 49 1.80 10.40 7.21
N LYS A 50 2.05 9.21 6.67
CA LYS A 50 1.99 8.93 5.23
C LYS A 50 1.52 7.51 4.94
N ALA A 51 0.95 7.33 3.76
CA ALA A 51 0.60 6.03 3.20
C ALA A 51 1.17 5.93 1.79
N TYR A 52 1.83 4.81 1.51
CA TYR A 52 2.34 4.44 0.20
C TYR A 52 1.65 3.14 -0.21
N PRO A 53 0.51 3.24 -0.91
CA PRO A 53 -0.16 2.08 -1.48
C PRO A 53 0.75 1.45 -2.53
N ILE A 54 0.82 0.13 -2.53
CA ILE A 54 1.60 -0.64 -3.47
C ILE A 54 0.66 -1.65 -4.11
N MET A 55 0.47 -1.55 -5.42
CA MET A 55 -0.51 -2.38 -6.12
C MET A 55 0.15 -3.70 -6.52
N HIS A 56 -0.36 -4.83 -6.04
CA HIS A 56 0.04 -6.12 -6.58
C HIS A 56 -0.55 -6.24 -7.99
N GLN A 57 0.30 -6.18 -9.01
CA GLN A 57 -0.16 -6.11 -10.41
C GLN A 57 -0.09 -7.44 -11.15
N GLU A 58 0.79 -8.36 -10.73
CA GLU A 58 0.98 -9.65 -11.39
C GLU A 58 0.81 -10.82 -10.42
N LEU A 59 -0.13 -11.70 -10.73
CA LEU A 59 -0.35 -12.97 -10.04
C LEU A 59 0.59 -14.01 -10.64
N ASP A 60 1.64 -14.39 -9.91
CA ASP A 60 2.46 -15.54 -10.29
C ASP A 60 1.88 -16.81 -9.67
N LYS A 61 1.09 -17.56 -10.47
CA LYS A 61 0.40 -18.78 -10.02
C LYS A 61 1.36 -19.94 -9.71
N ASP A 62 2.63 -19.84 -10.11
CA ASP A 62 3.67 -20.85 -9.88
C ASP A 62 4.62 -20.46 -8.73
N ALA A 63 4.41 -19.30 -8.11
CA ALA A 63 5.24 -18.85 -7.00
C ALA A 63 4.96 -19.66 -5.72
N VAL A 64 6.02 -20.25 -5.15
CA VAL A 64 5.98 -21.07 -3.91
C VAL A 64 5.61 -20.24 -2.67
N ILE A 65 5.73 -18.93 -2.77
CA ILE A 65 5.40 -17.88 -1.79
C ILE A 65 4.80 -16.74 -2.63
N ASP A 66 3.76 -16.04 -2.17
CA ASP A 66 3.24 -14.83 -2.83
C ASP A 66 4.39 -13.87 -3.17
N GLN A 67 4.90 -13.96 -4.41
CA GLN A 67 5.91 -13.05 -4.90
C GLN A 67 5.16 -11.82 -5.41
N TYR A 68 5.17 -10.77 -4.61
CA TYR A 68 4.77 -9.45 -5.05
C TYR A 68 5.70 -9.02 -6.19
N LYS A 69 5.19 -9.10 -7.42
CA LYS A 69 5.83 -8.50 -8.59
C LYS A 69 5.35 -7.05 -8.68
N TRP A 70 6.28 -6.15 -8.38
CA TRP A 70 6.08 -4.72 -8.28
C TRP A 70 6.29 -4.03 -9.63
N SER A 71 5.57 -2.94 -9.87
CA SER A 71 5.83 -2.07 -11.03
C SER A 71 6.97 -1.08 -10.75
N ASP A 72 7.52 -0.43 -11.79
CA ASP A 72 8.59 0.57 -11.64
C ASP A 72 8.22 1.72 -10.67
N GLU A 73 6.95 2.15 -10.65
CA GLU A 73 6.44 3.17 -9.71
C GLU A 73 6.46 2.69 -8.24
N ASP A 74 6.30 1.39 -8.02
CA ASP A 74 6.33 0.79 -6.68
C ASP A 74 7.77 0.68 -6.14
N TYR A 75 8.77 0.56 -7.03
CA TYR A 75 10.20 0.62 -6.66
C TYR A 75 10.61 2.02 -6.17
N GLU A 76 10.03 3.09 -6.74
CA GLU A 76 10.26 4.45 -6.25
C GLU A 76 9.73 4.64 -4.82
N ALA A 77 8.57 4.06 -4.51
CA ALA A 77 8.03 4.07 -3.15
C ALA A 77 8.95 3.35 -2.16
N LEU A 78 9.53 2.21 -2.54
CA LEU A 78 10.55 1.49 -1.76
C LEU A 78 11.81 2.33 -1.52
N TYR A 79 12.29 3.05 -2.53
CA TYR A 79 13.46 3.93 -2.38
C TYR A 79 13.17 5.07 -1.37
N ILE A 80 11.98 5.65 -1.42
CA ILE A 80 11.55 6.67 -0.44
C ILE A 80 11.48 6.09 0.97
N ILE A 81 11.12 4.81 1.11
CA ILE A 81 11.09 4.12 2.40
C ILE A 81 12.51 3.91 2.94
N ASP A 82 13.48 3.54 2.10
CA ASP A 82 14.88 3.33 2.51
C ASP A 82 15.55 4.65 2.95
N ASP A 83 15.16 5.78 2.36
CA ASP A 83 15.63 7.12 2.77
C ASP A 83 14.96 7.65 4.06
N GLU A 84 13.72 7.24 4.37
CA GLU A 84 12.96 7.72 5.54
C GLU A 84 13.01 6.79 6.78
N ALA A 85 13.53 5.56 6.65
CA ALA A 85 13.71 4.58 7.74
C ALA A 85 15.00 4.82 8.55
#